data_AF-A0A7Z6UX92-F1
#
_entry.id   AF-A0A7Z6UX92-F1
#
_cell.length_a   1.000
_cell.length_b   1.000
_cell.length_c   1.000
_cell.angle_alpha   90.00
_cell.angle_beta   90.00
_cell.angle_gamma   90.00
#
_symmetry.space_group_name_H-M   'P 1'
#
loop_
_entity.id
_entity.type
_entity.pdbx_description
1 polymer ?
#
loop_
_entity_poly.entity_id
_entity_poly.type
_entity_poly.pdbx_seq_one_letter_code
_entity_poly.pdbx_strand_id
1 'polypeptide(L)' 'MNLFRSLFTARPQHRHYARIDQAGVCRAFKHCAQRPTGVEWVEVTEQRLSWLNQPLPASARMTQRSERSTRGQLLTA' A
#
# COMPACT_ATOMS: atom_id res chain seq x y z
N MET A 1 -29.83 -15.11 -11.39
CA MET A 1 -29.05 -14.02 -12.03
C MET A 1 -27.97 -13.51 -11.10
N ASN A 2 -26.81 -13.11 -11.65
CA ASN A 2 -25.73 -12.26 -11.08
C ASN A 2 -24.33 -12.88 -10.85
N LEU A 3 -23.99 -14.02 -11.47
CA LEU A 3 -22.61 -14.55 -11.46
C LEU A 3 -21.59 -13.67 -12.23
N PHE A 4 -22.05 -12.75 -13.08
CA PHE A 4 -21.18 -11.95 -13.96
C PHE A 4 -20.74 -10.60 -13.38
N ARG A 5 -21.26 -10.16 -12.23
CA ARG A 5 -20.90 -8.86 -11.65
C ARG A 5 -19.50 -8.80 -11.05
N SER A 6 -18.88 -9.93 -10.74
CA SER A 6 -17.53 -9.99 -10.16
C SER A 6 -16.40 -9.77 -11.18
N LEU A 7 -16.70 -9.81 -12.49
CA LEU A 7 -15.67 -9.63 -13.53
C LEU A 7 -15.40 -8.15 -13.86
N PHE A 8 -16.32 -7.26 -13.46
CA PHE A 8 -16.25 -5.82 -13.75
C PHE A 8 -15.92 -4.96 -12.52
N THR A 9 -15.70 -5.57 -11.35
CA THR A 9 -15.17 -4.84 -10.19
C THR A 9 -13.73 -4.42 -10.48
N ALA A 10 -13.46 -3.12 -10.43
CA ALA A 10 -12.12 -2.55 -10.60
C ALA A 10 -11.12 -3.34 -9.75
N ARG A 11 -10.16 -3.99 -10.41
CA ARG A 11 -9.12 -4.75 -9.72
C ARG A 11 -8.38 -3.79 -8.80
N PRO A 12 -8.22 -4.10 -7.52
CA PRO A 12 -7.51 -3.21 -6.61
C PRO A 12 -6.08 -3.08 -7.13
N GLN A 13 -5.64 -1.83 -7.37
CA GLN A 13 -4.33 -1.56 -7.92
C GLN A 13 -3.27 -2.06 -6.94
N HIS A 14 -2.38 -2.93 -7.41
CA HIS A 14 -1.27 -3.39 -6.59
C HIS A 14 -0.33 -2.23 -6.30
N ARG A 15 0.03 -2.06 -5.04
CA ARG A 15 0.92 -1.01 -4.54
C ARG A 15 2.18 -1.62 -3.96
N HIS A 16 3.26 -0.86 -4.00
CA HIS A 16 4.52 -1.26 -3.40
C HIS A 16 4.56 -0.78 -1.95
N TYR A 17 4.95 -1.66 -1.05
CA TYR A 17 5.14 -1.36 0.35
C TYR A 17 6.55 -1.74 0.78
N ALA A 18 7.15 -0.89 1.60
CA ALA A 18 8.39 -1.16 2.31
C ALA A 18 8.08 -1.22 3.80
N ARG A 19 8.61 -2.25 4.49
CA ARG A 19 8.60 -2.32 5.95
C ARG A 19 9.81 -1.59 6.47
N ILE A 20 9.61 -0.63 7.36
CA ILE A 20 10.69 0.04 8.09
C ILE A 20 10.74 -0.47 9.53
N ASP A 21 11.91 -0.37 10.18
CA ASP A 21 12.01 -0.53 11.62
C ASP A 21 11.88 0.83 12.34
N GLN A 22 11.98 0.83 13.66
CA GLN A 22 11.90 2.04 14.49
C GLN A 22 13.00 3.06 14.16
N ALA A 23 14.11 2.64 13.57
CA ALA A 23 15.18 3.52 13.11
C ALA A 23 14.93 4.05 11.69
N GLY A 24 13.83 3.66 11.04
CA GLY A 24 13.50 4.04 9.67
C GLY A 24 14.25 3.26 8.59
N VAL A 25 14.91 2.15 8.97
CA VAL A 25 15.66 1.28 8.05
C VAL A 25 14.71 0.31 7.36
N CYS A 26 14.81 0.18 6.04
CA CYS A 26 13.99 -0.76 5.30
C CYS A 26 14.43 -2.20 5.54
N ARG A 27 13.49 -3.04 5.97
CA ARG A 27 13.73 -4.46 6.30
C ARG A 27 13.10 -5.43 5.31
N ALA A 28 12.03 -5.03 4.64
CA ALA A 28 11.33 -5.91 3.72
C ALA A 28 10.51 -5.11 2.68
N PHE A 29 10.18 -5.77 1.57
CA PHE A 29 9.27 -5.26 0.56
C PHE A 29 8.05 -6.17 0.42
N LYS A 30 6.93 -5.59 0.00
CA LYS A 30 5.72 -6.33 -0.33
C LYS A 30 5.00 -5.65 -1.50
N HIS A 31 4.49 -6.46 -2.42
CA HIS A 31 3.64 -5.99 -3.52
C HIS A 31 2.24 -6.53 -3.28
N CYS A 32 1.29 -5.69 -2.90
CA CYS A 32 -0.08 -6.11 -2.63
C CYS A 32 -1.06 -4.98 -2.89
N ALA A 33 -2.30 -5.36 -3.21
CA ALA A 33 -3.35 -4.38 -3.47
C ALA A 33 -4.01 -3.86 -2.19
N GLN A 34 -3.93 -4.63 -1.09
CA GLN A 34 -4.40 -4.24 0.23
C GLN A 34 -3.23 -3.77 1.08
N ARG A 35 -3.45 -2.74 1.89
CA ARG A 35 -2.45 -2.28 2.88
C ARG A 35 -2.09 -3.44 3.81
N PRO A 36 -0.80 -3.79 3.95
CA PRO A 36 -0.38 -4.85 4.85
C PRO A 36 -0.80 -4.51 6.29
N THR A 37 -1.38 -5.47 6.99
CA THR A 37 -1.59 -5.40 8.44
C THR A 37 -0.28 -5.65 9.17
N GLY A 38 -0.01 -4.87 10.21
CA GLY A 38 1.20 -4.95 11.02
C GLY A 38 1.93 -3.61 11.11
N VAL A 39 3.02 -3.60 11.88
CA VAL A 39 3.78 -2.39 12.21
C VAL A 39 4.67 -1.94 11.06
N GLU A 40 4.71 -0.61 10.86
CA GLU A 40 5.68 0.13 10.06
C GLU A 40 5.75 -0.22 8.56
N TRP A 41 4.63 -0.60 7.95
CA TRP A 41 4.52 -0.63 6.49
C TRP A 41 4.23 0.76 5.92
N VAL A 42 5.11 1.22 5.04
CA VAL A 42 4.95 2.47 4.29
C VAL A 42 4.80 2.19 2.81
N GLU A 43 3.89 2.91 2.16
CA GLU A 43 3.72 2.85 0.71
C GLU A 43 4.88 3.56 0.03
N VAL A 44 5.44 2.93 -1.00
CA VAL A 44 6.56 3.44 -1.78
C VAL A 44 6.21 3.47 -3.25
N THR A 45 6.86 4.35 -4.00
CA THR A 45 6.64 4.49 -5.45
C THR A 45 7.14 3.28 -6.23
N GLU A 46 8.20 2.64 -5.76
CA GLU A 46 8.88 1.53 -6.41
C GLU A 46 9.54 0.61 -5.36
N GLN A 47 9.97 -0.59 -5.74
CA GLN A 47 10.76 -1.47 -4.87
C GLN A 47 12.21 -1.45 -5.33
N ARG A 48 13.11 -0.91 -4.49
CA ARG A 48 14.55 -0.95 -4.76
C ARG A 48 15.28 -1.74 -3.70
N LEU A 49 15.96 -2.80 -4.14
CA LEU A 49 16.83 -3.62 -3.28
C LEU A 49 17.94 -2.81 -2.60
N SER A 50 18.38 -1.70 -3.20
CA SER A 50 19.38 -0.81 -2.61
C SER A 50 18.93 -0.14 -1.30
N TRP A 51 17.62 -0.11 -1.01
CA TRP A 51 17.11 0.39 0.27
C TRP A 51 17.15 -0.67 1.36
N LEU A 52 17.33 -1.95 1.04
CA LEU A 52 17.35 -3.00 2.03
C LEU A 52 18.52 -2.79 3.01
N ASN A 53 18.22 -2.82 4.30
CA ASN A 53 19.14 -2.48 5.39
C ASN A 53 19.71 -1.06 5.33
N GLN A 54 19.07 -0.16 4.59
CA GLN A 54 19.39 1.27 4.52
C GLN A 54 18.20 2.11 4.98
N PRO A 55 18.42 3.35 5.46
CA PRO A 55 17.33 4.26 5.80
C PRO A 55 16.49 4.55 4.56
N LEU A 56 15.17 4.40 4.66
CA LEU A 56 14.28 4.61 3.52
C LEU A 56 14.18 6.11 3.21
N PRO A 57 14.64 6.56 2.02
CA PRO A 57 14.65 7.98 1.68
C PRO A 57 13.22 8.54 1.65
N ALA A 58 13.06 9.79 2.11
CA ALA A 58 11.76 10.44 2.18
C ALA A 58 11.10 10.59 0.80
N SER A 59 11.90 10.74 -0.28
CA SER A 59 11.42 10.79 -1.66
C SER A 59 10.83 9.47 -2.17
N ALA A 60 11.24 8.33 -1.60
CA ALA A 60 10.69 7.02 -1.96
C ALA A 60 9.35 6.76 -1.25
N ARG A 61 9.12 7.40 -0.11
CA ARG A 61 7.85 7.30 0.62
C ARG A 61 6.81 8.06 -0.18
N MET A 62 5.76 7.39 -0.62
CA MET A 62 4.57 8.12 -1.03
C MET A 62 4.08 8.85 0.22
N THR A 63 4.13 10.19 0.21
CA THR A 63 3.51 11.00 1.26
C THR A 63 2.12 10.43 1.43
N GLN A 64 1.83 9.91 2.63
CA GLN A 64 0.51 9.42 2.99
C GLN A 64 -0.41 10.65 3.03
N ARG A 65 -0.76 11.19 1.86
CA ARG A 65 -2.12 11.66 1.62
C ARG A 65 -2.94 10.38 1.65
N SER A 66 -3.07 9.87 2.87
CA SER A 66 -3.98 8.84 3.28
C SER A 66 -5.21 9.09 2.46
N GLU A 67 -5.55 8.09 1.66
CA GLU A 67 -6.91 7.88 1.22
C GLU A 67 -7.76 8.25 2.42
N ARG A 68 -8.30 9.48 2.41
CA ARG A 68 -9.40 9.86 3.27
C ARG A 68 -10.36 8.75 2.99
N SER A 69 -10.49 7.86 3.96
CA SER A 69 -11.41 6.77 4.02
C SER A 69 -12.63 7.07 3.15
N THR A 70 -12.61 6.69 1.87
CA THR A 70 -13.84 6.59 1.06
C THR A 70 -14.48 5.25 1.40
N ARG A 71 -14.44 4.90 2.69
CA ARG A 71 -15.32 3.94 3.35
C ARG A 71 -16.50 4.75 3.91
N GLY A 72 -17.19 5.48 3.02
CA GLY A 72 -18.22 6.44 3.39
C GLY A 72 -19.24 6.73 2.29
N GLN A 73 -19.32 5.92 1.24
CA GLN A 73 -20.42 5.99 0.28
C GLN A 73 -20.79 4.59 -0.22
N LEU A 74 -21.19 3.74 0.73
CA LEU A 74 -22.11 2.66 0.43
C LEU A 74 -23.53 3.16 0.73
N LEU A 75 -24.27 3.39 -0.37
CA LEU A 75 -25.68 3.06 -0.61
C LEU A 75 -26.76 3.47 0.41
N THR A 76 -27.73 4.26 -0.05
CA THR A 76 -29.19 4.29 0.28
C THR A 76 -29.73 5.62 -0.25
N ALA A 77 -30.81 5.75 -1.04
CA ALA A 77 -31.84 4.86 -1.57
C ALA A 77 -32.23 5.35 -2.99
#